data_AF-A0A553A817-F1
#
_entry.id   AF-A0A553A817-F1
#
_cell.length_a   1.000
_cell.length_b   1.000
_cell.length_c   1.000
_cell.angle_alpha   90.00
_cell.angle_beta   90.00
_cell.angle_gamma   90.00
#
_symmetry.space_group_name_H-M   'P 1'
#
loop_
_entity.id
_entity.type
_entity.pdbx_description
1 polymer ?
#
loop_
_entity_poly.entity_id
_entity_poly.type
_entity_poly.pdbx_seq_one_letter_code
_entity_poly.pdbx_strand_id
1 'polypeptide(L)'
;MLISGPILRRTVAGALGAGAVAGAVFGAMPTASAQPALPPNCTAADFAGVASGVSASTSAYLFTHPQVNDFFTGLQGLPMDQLRPKVVEYMDANPQVKAEMTGIRQPLIDIKNRCGFSERDTNGPLYP
;
A
#
# COMPACT_ATOMS: atom_id res chain seq x y z
N MET A 1 31.98 5.14 -55.20
CA MET A 1 31.48 3.97 -55.98
C MET A 1 30.36 3.34 -55.14
N LEU A 2 29.10 3.66 -55.46
CA LEU A 2 28.08 2.76 -56.07
C LEU A 2 27.54 1.76 -55.02
N ILE A 3 26.53 2.06 -54.21
CA ILE A 3 25.06 2.05 -54.48
C ILE A 3 24.62 1.13 -55.62
N SER A 4 23.78 0.12 -55.30
CA SER A 4 22.70 -0.37 -56.19
C SER A 4 21.65 -1.19 -55.41
N GLY A 5 20.39 -0.72 -55.48
CA GLY A 5 19.16 -1.46 -55.14
C GLY A 5 18.66 -2.34 -56.31
N PRO A 6 17.42 -2.87 -56.25
CA PRO A 6 16.20 -2.12 -56.62
C PRO A 6 15.04 -2.33 -55.61
N ILE A 7 14.28 -1.32 -55.16
CA ILE A 7 13.12 -0.62 -55.76
C ILE A 7 12.03 -1.53 -56.34
N LEU A 8 10.91 -1.68 -55.61
CA LEU A 8 9.53 -1.47 -56.13
C LEU A 8 8.55 -1.35 -54.94
N ARG A 9 8.22 -0.13 -54.48
CA ARG A 9 7.09 0.73 -54.89
C ARG A 9 5.69 0.15 -54.63
N ARG A 10 5.03 0.71 -53.61
CA ARG A 10 3.63 1.11 -53.68
C ARG A 10 3.38 2.32 -52.75
N THR A 11 3.54 3.51 -53.31
CA THR A 11 2.92 4.75 -52.83
C THR A 11 1.74 5.08 -53.75
N VAL A 12 0.66 5.61 -53.18
CA VAL A 12 -0.37 6.57 -53.68
C VAL A 12 -1.55 6.40 -52.69
N ALA A 13 -1.77 7.27 -51.69
CA ALA A 13 -2.20 8.68 -51.68
C ALA A 13 -3.72 8.85 -51.50
N GLY A 14 -4.09 9.87 -50.70
CA GLY A 14 -5.45 10.42 -50.55
C GLY A 14 -6.11 10.03 -49.21
N ALA A 15 -6.59 10.92 -48.35
CA ALA A 15 -6.74 12.36 -48.43
C ALA A 15 -6.82 12.95 -47.00
N LEU A 16 -6.27 14.14 -46.82
CA LEU A 16 -6.66 15.06 -45.74
C LEU A 16 -8.13 15.46 -46.00
N GLY A 17 -8.99 15.21 -45.02
CA GLY A 17 -10.34 15.75 -44.98
C GLY A 17 -10.60 16.28 -43.57
N ALA A 18 -10.47 17.60 -43.38
CA ALA A 18 -11.05 18.26 -42.23
C ALA A 18 -12.57 18.29 -42.41
N GLY A 19 -13.31 17.75 -41.44
CA GLY A 19 -14.76 17.79 -41.38
C GLY A 19 -15.24 17.38 -39.99
N ALA A 20 -15.50 18.36 -39.13
CA ALA A 20 -16.20 18.15 -37.88
C ALA A 20 -17.70 17.94 -38.15
N VAL A 21 -18.30 16.87 -37.63
CA VAL A 21 -19.59 16.88 -36.88
C VAL A 21 -19.92 15.49 -36.32
N ALA A 22 -20.41 15.53 -35.06
CA ALA A 22 -21.02 14.52 -34.21
C ALA A 22 -21.60 13.23 -34.84
N GLY A 23 -21.32 12.10 -34.18
CA GLY A 23 -22.03 10.82 -34.38
C GLY A 23 -21.65 9.81 -33.29
N ALA A 24 -22.51 9.66 -32.29
CA ALA A 24 -22.35 8.74 -31.18
C ALA A 24 -22.30 7.27 -31.64
N VAL A 25 -21.21 6.56 -31.34
CA VAL A 25 -21.22 5.11 -31.13
C VAL A 25 -20.21 4.80 -30.02
N PHE A 26 -20.65 4.95 -28.76
CA PHE A 26 -20.01 4.27 -27.63
C PHE A 26 -20.37 2.79 -27.72
N GLY A 27 -19.69 2.08 -28.62
CA GLY A 27 -19.82 0.64 -28.78
C GLY A 27 -19.04 -0.07 -27.68
N ALA A 28 -19.77 -0.52 -26.65
CA ALA A 28 -19.43 -1.62 -25.75
C ALA A 28 -17.92 -1.83 -25.48
N MET A 29 -17.31 -0.92 -24.72
CA MET A 29 -16.17 -1.32 -23.90
C MET A 29 -16.67 -2.43 -22.97
N PRO A 30 -16.03 -3.61 -22.90
CA PRO A 30 -16.39 -4.61 -21.90
C PRO A 30 -16.27 -3.90 -20.55
N THR A 31 -17.38 -3.83 -19.81
CA THR A 31 -17.38 -3.32 -18.45
C THR A 31 -16.38 -4.17 -17.68
N ALA A 32 -15.17 -3.65 -17.48
CA ALA A 32 -14.24 -4.16 -16.50
C ALA A 32 -15.07 -4.31 -15.23
N SER A 33 -15.15 -5.54 -14.74
CA SER A 33 -15.87 -5.91 -13.52
C SER A 33 -15.61 -4.84 -12.47
N ALA A 34 -16.62 -4.01 -12.19
CA ALA A 34 -16.52 -3.01 -11.15
C ALA A 34 -16.39 -3.80 -9.85
N GLN A 35 -15.16 -3.95 -9.34
CA GLN A 35 -14.97 -4.35 -7.96
C GLN A 35 -15.84 -3.40 -7.13
N PRO A 36 -16.59 -3.90 -6.14
CA PRO A 36 -17.39 -3.05 -5.28
C PRO A 36 -16.53 -1.89 -4.79
N ALA A 37 -17.01 -0.66 -4.97
CA ALA A 37 -16.29 0.52 -4.49
C ALA A 37 -16.00 0.33 -2.99
N LEU A 38 -14.76 0.56 -2.56
CA LEU A 38 -14.42 0.45 -1.16
C LEU A 38 -15.28 1.40 -0.31
N PRO A 39 -15.56 1.06 0.96
CA PRO A 39 -16.17 1.99 1.89
C PRO A 39 -15.38 3.31 1.97
N PRO A 40 -16.03 4.45 2.27
CA PRO A 40 -15.32 5.71 2.44
C PRO A 40 -14.25 5.60 3.54
N ASN A 41 -13.09 6.25 3.34
CA ASN A 41 -11.92 6.22 4.23
C ASN A 41 -11.26 4.85 4.39
N CYS A 42 -11.32 4.01 3.35
CA CYS A 42 -10.65 2.70 3.31
C CYS A 42 -9.59 2.62 2.20
N THR A 43 -9.03 3.74 1.76
CA THR A 43 -7.95 3.75 0.77
C THR A 43 -6.60 3.39 1.39
N ALA A 44 -5.61 3.12 0.55
CA ALA A 44 -4.22 3.00 1.01
C ALA A 44 -3.71 4.27 1.71
N ALA A 45 -4.18 5.45 1.29
CA ALA A 45 -3.84 6.72 1.93
C ALA A 45 -4.40 6.79 3.37
N ASP A 46 -5.61 6.29 3.59
CA ASP A 46 -6.22 6.24 4.92
C ASP A 46 -5.44 5.30 5.85
N PHE A 47 -5.05 4.11 5.34
CA PHE A 47 -4.22 3.18 6.10
C PHE A 47 -2.85 3.79 6.45
N ALA A 48 -2.19 4.41 5.47
CA ALA A 48 -0.90 5.07 5.69
C ALA A 48 -1.01 6.21 6.72
N GLY A 49 -2.10 6.98 6.68
CA GLY A 49 -2.37 8.02 7.68
C GLY A 49 -2.50 7.46 9.10
N VAL A 50 -3.25 6.37 9.27
CA VAL A 50 -3.38 5.68 10.56
C VAL A 50 -2.03 5.13 11.02
N ALA A 51 -1.28 4.46 10.15
CA ALA A 51 0.03 3.89 10.46
C ALA A 51 1.06 4.97 10.86
N SER A 52 1.02 6.13 10.19
CA SER A 52 1.84 7.30 10.55
C SER A 52 1.49 7.80 11.95
N GLY A 53 0.21 7.95 12.28
CA GLY A 53 -0.25 8.36 13.60
C GLY A 53 0.16 7.39 14.72
N VAL A 54 0.05 6.08 14.48
CA VAL A 54 0.53 5.04 15.42
C VAL A 54 2.05 5.10 15.60
N SER A 55 2.81 5.35 14.53
CA SER A 55 4.27 5.49 14.60
C SER A 55 4.68 6.72 15.41
N ALA A 56 4.03 7.87 15.18
CA ALA A 56 4.26 9.08 15.97
C ALA A 56 3.94 8.88 17.46
N SER A 57 2.80 8.23 17.74
CA SER A 57 2.40 7.90 19.13
C SER A 57 3.38 6.94 19.80
N THR A 58 3.89 5.96 19.06
CA THR A 58 4.93 5.05 19.54
C THR A 58 6.22 5.82 19.86
N SER A 59 6.64 6.75 18.99
CA SER A 59 7.82 7.58 19.25
C SER A 59 7.66 8.41 20.54
N ALA A 60 6.53 9.07 20.72
CA ALA A 60 6.24 9.83 21.93
C ALA A 60 6.24 8.94 23.19
N TYR A 61 5.67 7.74 23.09
CA TYR A 61 5.68 6.75 24.17
C TYR A 61 7.10 6.35 24.54
N LEU A 62 7.94 5.98 23.57
CA LEU A 62 9.32 5.56 23.83
C LEU A 62 10.16 6.69 24.46
N PHE A 63 9.99 7.95 24.03
CA PHE A 63 10.69 9.07 24.66
C PHE A 63 10.25 9.36 26.10
N THR A 64 9.02 8.98 26.47
CA THR A 64 8.51 9.12 27.85
C THR A 64 8.74 7.87 28.70
N HIS A 65 9.15 6.77 28.07
CA HIS A 65 9.40 5.46 28.70
C HIS A 65 10.83 4.99 28.37
N PRO A 66 11.87 5.60 28.97
CA PRO A 66 13.26 5.34 28.60
C PRO A 66 13.65 3.86 28.74
N GLN A 67 13.14 3.15 29.74
CA GLN A 67 13.40 1.71 29.91
C GLN A 67 12.82 0.86 28.77
N VAL A 68 11.67 1.26 28.23
CA VAL A 68 11.05 0.57 27.08
C VAL A 68 11.82 0.91 25.81
N ASN A 69 12.25 2.17 25.65
CA ASN A 69 13.10 2.58 24.56
C ASN A 69 14.42 1.81 24.52
N ASP A 70 15.12 1.72 25.66
CA ASP A 70 16.37 0.98 25.79
C ASP A 70 16.20 -0.50 25.42
N PHE A 71 15.09 -1.12 25.85
CA PHE A 71 14.76 -2.48 25.46
C PHE A 71 14.64 -2.62 23.93
N PHE A 72 13.82 -1.80 23.27
CA PHE A 72 13.63 -1.90 21.82
C PHE A 72 14.88 -1.51 21.02
N THR A 73 15.66 -0.53 21.48
CA THR A 73 16.96 -0.17 20.90
C THR A 73 17.95 -1.33 21.01
N GLY A 74 17.97 -2.03 22.15
CA GLY A 74 18.81 -3.21 22.36
C GLY A 74 18.48 -4.42 21.48
N LEU A 75 17.34 -4.42 20.78
CA LEU A 75 17.01 -5.47 19.80
C LEU A 75 17.66 -5.25 18.43
N GLN A 76 18.32 -4.10 18.21
CA GLN A 76 18.94 -3.78 16.93
C GLN A 76 19.97 -4.84 16.51
N GLY A 77 19.87 -5.32 15.27
CA GLY A 77 20.80 -6.30 14.70
C GLY A 77 20.47 -7.75 15.02
N LEU A 78 19.46 -8.03 15.86
CA LEU A 78 18.99 -9.40 16.08
C LEU A 78 18.28 -9.94 14.83
N PRO A 79 18.46 -11.24 14.51
CA PRO A 79 17.69 -11.88 13.47
C PRO A 79 16.23 -12.03 13.90
N MET A 80 15.33 -12.08 12.92
CA MET A 80 13.87 -12.01 13.15
C MET A 80 13.32 -13.16 14.00
N ASP A 81 13.95 -14.34 13.91
CA ASP A 81 13.62 -15.53 14.71
C ASP A 81 13.91 -15.33 16.20
N GLN A 82 14.89 -14.49 16.56
CA GLN A 82 15.24 -14.17 17.96
C GLN A 82 14.51 -12.94 18.50
N LEU A 83 14.07 -12.04 17.62
CA LEU A 83 13.44 -10.77 18.00
C LEU A 83 12.06 -11.00 18.63
N ARG A 84 11.20 -11.80 17.99
CA ARG A 84 9.82 -12.04 18.44
C ARG A 84 9.74 -12.67 19.84
N PRO A 85 10.48 -13.74 20.18
CA PRO A 85 10.45 -14.32 21.52
C PRO A 85 10.82 -13.30 22.61
N LYS A 86 11.85 -12.47 22.39
CA LYS A 86 12.28 -11.44 23.35
C LYS A 86 11.21 -10.38 23.60
N VAL A 87 10.53 -9.93 22.55
CA VAL A 87 9.41 -8.98 22.69
C VAL A 87 8.27 -9.60 23.47
N VAL A 88 7.92 -10.87 23.21
CA VAL A 88 6.86 -11.57 23.96
C VAL A 88 7.21 -11.68 25.44
N GLU A 89 8.41 -12.17 25.75
CA GLU A 89 8.90 -12.28 27.13
C GLU A 89 8.87 -10.94 27.86
N TYR A 90 9.34 -9.87 27.22
CA TYR A 90 9.29 -8.53 27.78
C TYR A 90 7.86 -8.05 28.04
N MET A 91 6.93 -8.29 27.11
CA MET A 91 5.53 -7.87 27.28
C MET A 91 4.81 -8.68 28.37
N ASP A 92 5.14 -9.96 28.54
CA ASP A 92 4.57 -10.79 29.59
C ASP A 92 5.09 -10.41 30.98
N ALA A 93 6.36 -9.99 31.07
CA ALA A 93 6.94 -9.42 32.28
C ALA A 93 6.44 -7.99 32.60
N ASN A 94 5.95 -7.25 31.59
CA ASN A 94 5.53 -5.86 31.70
C ASN A 94 4.08 -5.67 31.22
N PRO A 95 3.07 -6.15 31.99
CA PRO A 95 1.67 -6.14 31.57
C PRO A 95 1.11 -4.72 31.34
N GLN A 96 1.60 -3.71 32.06
CA GLN A 96 1.22 -2.32 31.83
C GLN A 96 1.74 -1.83 30.46
N VAL A 97 3.03 -2.01 30.17
CA VAL A 97 3.63 -1.65 28.87
C VAL A 97 2.91 -2.39 27.73
N LYS A 98 2.57 -3.66 27.93
CA LYS A 98 1.78 -4.46 26.99
C LYS A 98 0.42 -3.83 26.72
N ALA A 99 -0.30 -3.42 27.77
CA ALA A 99 -1.60 -2.77 27.62
C ALA A 99 -1.48 -1.41 26.89
N GLU A 100 -0.49 -0.59 27.25
CA GLU A 100 -0.26 0.72 26.63
C GLU A 100 0.13 0.61 25.16
N MET A 101 1.09 -0.26 24.82
CA MET A 101 1.52 -0.53 23.45
C MET A 101 0.41 -1.17 22.61
N THR A 102 -0.43 -1.99 23.23
CA THR A 102 -1.64 -2.53 22.58
C THR A 102 -2.64 -1.41 22.28
N GLY A 103 -2.81 -0.47 23.21
CA GLY A 103 -3.60 0.75 23.05
C GLY A 103 -3.13 1.62 21.89
N ILE A 104 -1.82 1.90 21.83
CA ILE A 104 -1.19 2.68 20.75
C ILE A 104 -1.46 2.05 19.37
N ARG A 105 -1.52 0.71 19.28
CA ARG A 105 -1.72 -0.02 18.03
C ARG A 105 -3.18 -0.30 17.68
N GLN A 106 -4.15 -0.03 18.56
CA GLN A 106 -5.57 -0.26 18.28
C GLN A 106 -6.06 0.36 16.96
N PRO A 107 -5.66 1.60 16.58
CA PRO A 107 -6.13 2.21 15.34
C PRO A 107 -5.85 1.37 14.08
N LEU A 108 -4.74 0.63 14.05
CA LEU A 108 -4.40 -0.29 12.96
C LEU A 108 -5.33 -1.50 12.90
N ILE A 109 -5.73 -2.01 14.07
CA ILE A 109 -6.71 -3.10 14.17
C ILE A 109 -8.09 -2.59 13.72
N ASP A 110 -8.47 -1.40 14.15
CA ASP A 110 -9.76 -0.80 13.85
C ASP A 110 -9.94 -0.52 12.35
N ILE A 111 -8.93 0.08 11.69
CA ILE A 111 -9.01 0.30 10.24
C ILE A 111 -9.01 -1.01 9.47
N LYS A 112 -8.26 -2.02 9.93
CA LYS A 112 -8.28 -3.36 9.31
C LYS A 112 -9.66 -4.01 9.41
N ASN A 113 -10.26 -3.97 10.60
CA ASN A 113 -11.57 -4.55 10.86
C ASN A 113 -12.68 -3.82 10.09
N ARG A 114 -12.56 -2.49 9.95
CA ARG A 114 -13.53 -1.66 9.21
C ARG A 114 -13.40 -1.82 7.69
N CYS A 115 -12.18 -1.95 7.17
CA CYS A 115 -11.90 -1.84 5.74
C CYS A 115 -11.55 -3.17 5.04
N GLY A 116 -11.40 -4.27 5.79
CA GLY A 116 -11.20 -5.59 5.19
C GLY A 116 -9.78 -5.86 4.67
N PHE A 117 -8.77 -5.10 5.11
CA PHE A 117 -7.35 -5.31 4.80
C PHE A 117 -6.83 -6.63 5.42
N SER A 118 -7.26 -7.76 4.90
CA SER A 118 -6.77 -9.09 5.24
C SER A 118 -5.83 -9.59 4.16
N GLU A 119 -4.96 -10.56 4.45
CA GLU A 119 -4.07 -11.22 3.46
C GLU A 119 -4.81 -11.83 2.25
N ARG A 120 -6.14 -11.84 2.25
CA ARG A 120 -6.98 -12.24 1.11
C ARG A 120 -7.36 -11.09 0.18
N ASP A 121 -6.89 -9.87 0.43
CA ASP A 121 -7.01 -8.77 -0.52
C ASP A 121 -5.91 -8.87 -1.59
N THR A 122 -6.28 -9.39 -2.76
CA THR A 122 -5.41 -9.48 -3.94
C THR A 122 -5.00 -8.10 -4.49
N ASN A 123 -5.52 -7.00 -3.96
CA ASN A 123 -5.15 -5.61 -4.32
C ASN A 123 -4.52 -4.83 -3.15
N GLY A 124 -4.16 -5.51 -2.05
CA GLY A 124 -3.47 -4.87 -0.94
C GLY A 124 -2.02 -4.48 -1.29
N PRO A 125 -1.42 -3.49 -0.62
CA PRO A 125 -0.07 -2.97 -0.92
C PRO A 125 1.07 -3.98 -0.67
N LEU A 126 0.75 -5.23 -0.30
CA LEU A 126 1.67 -6.32 -0.01
C LEU A 126 1.49 -7.52 -0.96
N TYR A 127 0.68 -7.41 -2.01
CA TYR A 127 0.60 -8.40 -3.09
C TYR A 127 1.45 -7.90 -4.28
N PRO A 128 2.38 -8.71 -4.85
CA PRO A 128 3.12 -8.32 -6.05
C PRO A 128 2.23 -8.22 -7.29
#